data_AF-A0A7R9Q0T3-F1
#
_entry.id   AF-A0A7R9Q0T3-F1
#
_cell.length_a   1.000
_cell.length_b   1.000
_cell.length_c   1.000
_cell.angle_alpha   90.00
_cell.angle_beta   90.00
_cell.angle_gamma   90.00
#
_symmetry.space_group_name_H-M   'P 1'
#
loop_
_entity.id
_entity.type
_entity.pdbx_description
1 polymer ?
#
loop_
_entity_poly.entity_id
_entity_poly.type
_entity_poly.pdbx_seq_one_letter_code
_entity_poly.pdbx_strand_id
1 'polypeptide(L)'
;MLEALPSADLESISTRDPIPLQNDAVTDGALKKIIEWCEHHWDDPPLDPDFDDEKERRNEELSHWDKQFIDIPDQGDLFDIIAAANYMDIKGLVEVGAKHICAKIKGKTCTEVREMLKIHNDFTPEEEAAIHKENEWIYAKD
;
A
#
# COMPACT_ATOMS: atom_id res chain seq x y z
N MET A 1 -14.01 17.09 26.92
CA MET A 1 -12.98 16.73 27.90
C MET A 1 -12.32 15.49 27.34
N LEU A 2 -11.23 15.69 26.60
CA LEU A 2 -10.52 14.61 25.92
C LEU A 2 -9.80 13.81 27.00
N GLU A 3 -10.20 12.55 27.18
CA GLU A 3 -9.45 11.62 28.02
C GLU A 3 -8.18 11.27 27.26
N ALA A 4 -7.06 11.82 27.74
CA ALA A 4 -5.74 11.49 27.25
C ALA A 4 -5.52 9.97 27.39
N LEU A 5 -5.09 9.34 26.30
CA LEU A 5 -4.62 7.96 26.32
C LEU A 5 -3.62 7.79 27.47
N PRO A 6 -3.67 6.68 28.24
CA PRO A 6 -2.71 6.43 29.29
C PRO A 6 -1.32 6.48 28.67
N SER A 7 -0.44 7.30 29.25
CA SER A 7 0.96 7.39 28.86
C SER A 7 1.57 6.00 29.00
N ALA A 8 1.55 5.22 27.92
CA ALA A 8 2.34 4.01 27.83
C ALA A 8 3.77 4.43 28.15
N ASP A 9 4.40 3.71 29.09
CA ASP A 9 5.76 3.94 29.60
C ASP A 9 6.79 3.92 28.46
N LEU A 10 6.85 5.01 27.69
CA LEU A 10 7.89 5.26 26.69
C LEU A 10 9.25 5.50 27.37
N GLU A 11 9.26 5.71 28.69
CA GLU A 11 10.47 5.91 29.49
C GLU A 11 11.29 4.62 29.72
N SER A 12 10.83 3.45 29.28
CA SER A 12 11.60 2.19 29.43
C SER A 12 12.22 1.64 28.14
N ILE A 13 11.99 2.26 26.98
CA ILE A 13 12.75 1.90 25.78
C ILE A 13 14.16 2.48 25.97
N SER A 14 15.15 1.62 26.19
CA SER A 14 16.56 1.99 26.09
C SER A 14 16.81 2.58 24.70
N THR A 15 16.79 3.91 24.57
CA THR A 15 16.87 4.66 23.30
C THR A 15 18.23 4.56 22.60
N ARG A 16 19.10 3.64 23.01
CA ARG A 16 20.47 3.51 22.52
C ARG A 16 20.75 2.18 21.82
N ASP A 17 19.93 1.17 22.03
CA ASP A 17 20.15 -0.14 21.42
C ASP A 17 19.38 -0.21 20.10
N PRO A 18 20.06 -0.52 18.97
CA PRO A 18 19.40 -0.58 17.67
C PRO A 18 18.36 -1.70 17.64
N ILE A 19 17.19 -1.42 17.07
CA ILE A 19 16.14 -2.42 16.85
C ILE A 19 16.51 -3.23 15.61
N PRO A 20 16.74 -4.54 15.72
CA PRO A 20 17.04 -5.36 14.55
C PRO A 20 15.77 -5.55 13.70
N LEU A 21 15.82 -5.08 12.44
CA LEU A 21 14.77 -5.30 11.46
C LEU A 21 15.17 -6.50 10.59
N GLN A 22 14.45 -7.61 10.73
CA GLN A 22 14.75 -8.88 10.06
C GLN A 22 13.71 -9.17 8.98
N ASN A 23 13.76 -8.39 7.90
CA ASN A 23 12.93 -8.59 6.73
C ASN A 23 13.69 -8.11 5.49
N ASP A 24 13.77 -8.95 4.47
CA ASP A 24 14.52 -8.68 3.23
C ASP A 24 13.97 -7.48 2.45
N ALA A 25 12.68 -7.16 2.60
CA ALA A 25 12.07 -5.97 2.01
C ALA A 25 12.49 -4.65 2.70
N VAL A 26 13.02 -4.72 3.93
CA VAL A 26 13.49 -3.54 4.67
C VAL A 26 14.92 -3.21 4.23
N THR A 27 15.03 -2.67 3.02
CA THR A 27 16.28 -2.14 2.48
C THR A 27 16.58 -0.75 3.06
N ASP A 28 17.84 -0.29 2.96
CA ASP A 28 18.22 1.07 3.37
C ASP A 28 17.40 2.14 2.62
N GLY A 29 17.11 1.90 1.34
CA GLY A 29 16.27 2.79 0.52
C GLY A 29 14.82 2.80 1.00
N ALA A 30 14.23 1.62 1.23
CA ALA A 30 12.86 1.50 1.70
C ALA A 30 12.68 2.13 3.09
N LEU A 31 13.60 1.85 4.02
CA LEU A 31 13.54 2.40 5.37
C LEU A 31 13.66 3.93 5.38
N LYS A 32 14.57 4.51 4.58
CA LYS A 32 14.69 5.98 4.44
C LYS A 32 13.39 6.61 3.94
N LYS A 33 12.75 5.98 2.96
CA LYS A 33 11.47 6.44 2.43
C LYS A 33 10.34 6.33 3.45
N ILE A 34 10.27 5.24 4.18
CA ILE A 34 9.30 5.07 5.26
C ILE A 34 9.46 6.17 6.32
N ILE A 35 10.69 6.47 6.73
CA ILE A 35 10.97 7.54 7.69
C ILE A 35 10.52 8.90 7.14
N GLU A 36 10.86 9.22 5.88
CA GLU A 36 10.41 10.46 5.20
C GLU A 36 8.88 10.60 5.22
N TRP A 37 8.15 9.50 4.96
CA TRP A 37 6.68 9.50 5.02
C TRP A 37 6.16 9.73 6.43
N CYS A 38 6.74 9.06 7.43
CA CYS A 38 6.39 9.21 8.84
C CYS A 38 6.63 10.63 9.36
N GLU A 39 7.72 11.28 8.94
CA GLU A 39 8.03 12.66 9.31
C GLU A 39 7.01 13.65 8.71
N HIS A 40 6.54 13.40 7.47
CA HIS A 40 5.53 14.24 6.84
C HIS A 40 4.15 14.11 7.52
N HIS A 41 3.75 12.88 7.84
CA HIS A 41 2.42 12.57 8.38
C HIS A 41 2.38 12.49 9.91
N TRP A 42 3.41 12.96 10.60
CA TRP A 42 3.52 12.87 12.06
C TRP A 42 2.36 13.55 12.80
N ASP A 43 1.91 14.72 12.32
CA ASP A 43 0.86 15.53 12.94
C ASP A 43 -0.54 15.24 12.35
N ASP A 44 -0.65 14.26 11.45
CA ASP A 44 -1.94 13.92 10.83
C ASP A 44 -2.90 13.30 11.85
N PRO A 45 -4.22 13.53 11.71
CA PRO A 45 -5.19 12.89 12.58
C PRO A 45 -5.03 11.37 12.49
N PRO A 46 -5.05 10.66 13.63
CA PRO A 46 -4.92 9.22 13.63
C PRO A 46 -6.05 8.61 12.80
N LEU A 47 -5.73 7.54 12.07
CA LEU A 47 -6.73 6.74 11.39
C LEU A 47 -7.68 6.18 12.44
N ASP A 48 -8.96 6.57 12.40
CA ASP A 48 -9.97 6.07 13.31
C ASP A 48 -10.29 4.61 12.93
N PRO A 49 -10.00 3.63 13.82
CA PRO A 49 -10.19 2.21 13.51
C PRO A 49 -11.65 1.76 13.50
N ASP A 50 -12.56 2.57 14.04
CA ASP A 50 -14.00 2.28 14.17
C ASP A 50 -14.86 3.11 13.20
N PHE A 51 -14.26 3.99 12.39
CA PHE A 51 -14.97 4.74 11.36
C PHE A 51 -15.35 3.80 10.20
N ASP A 52 -16.65 3.56 10.02
CA ASP A 52 -17.27 2.78 8.93
C ASP A 52 -17.13 3.45 7.52
N ASP A 53 -16.21 4.42 7.40
CA ASP A 53 -15.83 5.09 6.14
C ASP A 53 -14.68 4.40 5.42
N GLU A 54 -14.33 3.15 5.74
CA GLU A 54 -13.33 2.41 4.96
C GLU A 54 -13.64 2.44 3.45
N LYS A 55 -14.92 2.52 3.09
CA LYS A 55 -15.39 2.73 1.72
C LYS A 55 -15.17 4.15 1.19
N GLU A 56 -15.42 5.19 1.98
CA GLU A 56 -15.16 6.58 1.57
C GLU A 56 -13.66 6.82 1.45
N ARG A 57 -12.90 6.38 2.45
CA ARG A 57 -11.44 6.45 2.49
C ARG A 57 -10.78 5.70 1.33
N ARG A 58 -11.35 4.57 0.87
CA ARG A 58 -10.91 3.89 -0.37
C ARG A 58 -11.13 4.72 -1.64
N ASN A 59 -12.18 5.53 -1.66
CA ASN A 59 -12.54 6.37 -2.80
C ASN A 59 -11.89 7.75 -2.75
N GLU A 60 -11.40 8.17 -1.58
CA GLU A 60 -10.63 9.40 -1.42
C GLU A 60 -9.37 9.38 -2.26
N GLU A 61 -9.20 10.43 -3.04
CA GLU A 61 -7.98 10.64 -3.79
C GLU A 61 -6.80 10.90 -2.86
N LEU A 62 -5.62 10.42 -3.28
CA LEU A 62 -4.36 10.73 -2.61
C LEU A 62 -4.10 12.25 -2.59
N SER A 63 -3.46 12.72 -1.51
CA SER A 63 -2.96 14.09 -1.42
C SER A 63 -1.94 14.37 -2.54
N HIS A 64 -1.70 15.65 -2.86
CA HIS A 64 -0.70 15.99 -3.87
C HIS A 64 0.71 15.51 -3.48
N TRP A 65 1.03 15.61 -2.19
CA TRP A 65 2.31 15.16 -1.66
C TRP A 65 2.46 13.64 -1.78
N ASP A 66 1.45 12.88 -1.35
CA ASP A 66 1.46 11.41 -1.46
C ASP A 66 1.58 10.94 -2.91
N LYS A 67 0.86 11.61 -3.83
CA LYS A 67 0.95 11.30 -5.27
C LYS A 67 2.39 11.44 -5.78
N GLN A 68 3.13 12.45 -5.33
CA GLN A 68 4.53 12.65 -5.71
C GLN A 68 5.47 11.72 -4.98
N PHE A 69 5.24 11.52 -3.68
CA PHE A 69 6.06 10.67 -2.83
C PHE A 69 6.08 9.21 -3.31
N ILE A 70 4.91 8.68 -3.67
CA ILE A 70 4.74 7.28 -4.07
C ILE A 70 4.97 7.03 -5.57
N ASP A 71 5.20 8.08 -6.36
CA ASP A 71 5.50 7.95 -7.80
C ASP A 71 6.96 7.54 -8.03
N ILE A 72 7.25 6.31 -7.63
CA ILE A 72 8.58 5.72 -7.70
C ILE A 72 8.76 5.07 -9.08
N PRO A 73 9.84 5.40 -9.83
CA PRO A 73 10.06 4.88 -11.17
C PRO A 73 10.26 3.35 -11.22
N ASP A 74 10.98 2.81 -10.24
CA ASP A 74 11.20 1.37 -10.12
C ASP A 74 10.07 0.73 -9.31
N GLN A 75 9.40 -0.25 -9.92
CA GLN A 75 8.29 -0.94 -9.28
C GLN A 75 8.75 -1.87 -8.16
N GLY A 76 9.95 -2.45 -8.26
CA GLY A 76 10.52 -3.28 -7.20
C GLY A 76 10.71 -2.45 -5.93
N ASP A 77 11.31 -1.27 -6.06
CA ASP A 77 11.48 -0.32 -4.94
C ASP A 77 10.12 0.07 -4.32
N LEU A 78 9.10 0.32 -5.15
CA LEU A 78 7.74 0.59 -4.67
C LEU A 78 7.16 -0.59 -3.88
N PHE A 79 7.28 -1.82 -4.38
CA PHE A 79 6.80 -3.00 -3.69
C PHE A 79 7.55 -3.27 -2.39
N ASP A 80 8.87 -3.07 -2.37
CA ASP A 80 9.70 -3.21 -1.17
C ASP A 80 9.28 -2.20 -0.09
N ILE A 81 9.01 -0.94 -0.47
CA ILE A 81 8.49 0.07 0.46
C ILE A 81 7.14 -0.32 1.04
N ILE A 82 6.19 -0.78 0.21
CA ILE A 82 4.86 -1.20 0.68
C ILE A 82 4.97 -2.43 1.57
N ALA A 83 5.82 -3.41 1.22
CA ALA A 83 6.04 -4.61 2.00
C ALA A 83 6.71 -4.32 3.34
N ALA A 84 7.71 -3.43 3.37
CA ALA A 84 8.35 -2.96 4.58
C ALA A 84 7.39 -2.14 5.46
N ALA A 85 6.58 -1.26 4.87
CA ALA A 85 5.54 -0.52 5.61
C ALA A 85 4.52 -1.45 6.25
N ASN A 86 4.10 -2.51 5.52
CA ASN A 86 3.21 -3.54 6.06
C ASN A 86 3.87 -4.33 7.20
N TYR A 87 5.16 -4.65 7.09
CA TYR A 87 5.92 -5.29 8.17
C TYR A 87 6.02 -4.43 9.44
N MET A 88 6.11 -3.11 9.29
CA MET A 88 6.19 -2.15 10.40
C MET A 88 4.81 -1.65 10.89
N ASP A 89 3.72 -2.21 10.36
CA ASP A 89 2.32 -1.85 10.66
C ASP A 89 1.97 -0.36 10.41
N ILE A 90 2.53 0.21 9.33
CA ILE A 90 2.26 1.61 8.92
C ILE A 90 1.12 1.61 7.90
N LYS A 91 -0.12 1.45 8.38
CA LYS A 91 -1.32 1.29 7.54
C LYS A 91 -1.52 2.41 6.52
N GLY A 92 -1.30 3.67 6.91
CA GLY A 92 -1.46 4.81 6.01
C GLY A 92 -0.60 4.71 4.75
N LEU A 93 0.67 4.33 4.90
CA LEU A 93 1.58 4.17 3.76
C LEU A 93 1.22 2.97 2.88
N VAL A 94 0.76 1.86 3.48
CA VAL A 94 0.26 0.69 2.73
C VAL A 94 -0.95 1.08 1.87
N GLU A 95 -1.86 1.88 2.42
CA GLU A 95 -3.05 2.35 1.73
C GLU A 95 -2.72 3.34 0.61
N VAL A 96 -1.74 4.24 0.83
CA VAL A 96 -1.23 5.14 -0.21
C VAL A 96 -0.66 4.34 -1.38
N GLY A 97 0.18 3.34 -1.10
CA GLY A 97 0.73 2.44 -2.10
C GLY A 97 -0.34 1.66 -2.86
N ALA A 98 -1.31 1.09 -2.14
CA ALA A 98 -2.42 0.35 -2.75
C ALA A 98 -3.28 1.22 -3.67
N LYS A 99 -3.60 2.46 -3.26
CA LYS A 99 -4.33 3.43 -4.10
C LYS A 99 -3.55 3.78 -5.37
N HIS A 100 -2.24 3.99 -5.27
CA HIS A 100 -1.40 4.28 -6.43
C HIS A 100 -1.36 3.11 -7.43
N ILE A 101 -1.19 1.87 -6.94
CA ILE A 101 -1.21 0.67 -7.79
C ILE A 101 -2.59 0.48 -8.43
N CYS A 102 -3.66 0.65 -7.66
CA CYS A 102 -5.03 0.59 -8.16
C CYS A 102 -5.26 1.59 -9.29
N ALA A 103 -4.79 2.83 -9.14
CA ALA A 103 -4.85 3.85 -10.19
C ALA A 103 -4.07 3.44 -11.44
N LYS A 104 -2.92 2.76 -11.30
CA LYS A 104 -2.13 2.23 -12.42
C LYS A 104 -2.78 1.01 -13.11
N ILE A 105 -3.59 0.23 -12.40
CA ILE A 105 -4.32 -0.94 -12.93
C ILE A 105 -5.61 -0.51 -13.65
N LYS A 106 -6.25 0.57 -13.18
CA LYS A 106 -7.53 1.03 -13.72
C LYS A 106 -7.47 1.24 -15.23
N GLY A 107 -8.35 0.56 -15.96
CA GLY A 107 -8.47 0.67 -17.42
C GLY A 107 -7.49 -0.19 -18.23
N LYS A 108 -6.63 -0.98 -17.59
CA LYS A 108 -5.75 -1.93 -18.26
C LYS A 108 -6.42 -3.29 -18.46
N THR A 109 -6.03 -3.98 -19.52
CA THR A 109 -6.42 -5.37 -19.80
C THR A 109 -5.71 -6.34 -18.87
N CYS A 110 -6.23 -7.56 -18.72
CA CYS A 110 -5.59 -8.62 -17.93
C CYS A 110 -4.13 -8.85 -18.35
N THR A 111 -3.84 -8.81 -19.65
CA THR A 111 -2.49 -8.98 -20.20
C THR A 111 -1.56 -7.84 -19.77
N GLU A 112 -2.00 -6.59 -19.90
CA GLU A 112 -1.19 -5.42 -19.49
C GLU A 112 -0.96 -5.37 -17.98
N VAL A 113 -1.94 -5.78 -17.17
CA VAL A 113 -1.78 -5.90 -15.72
C VAL A 113 -0.79 -6.99 -15.37
N ARG A 114 -0.86 -8.16 -16.01
CA ARG A 114 0.10 -9.26 -15.81
C ARG A 114 1.51 -8.82 -16.18
N GLU A 115 1.71 -8.15 -17.32
CA GLU A 115 3.01 -7.63 -17.73
C GLU A 115 3.54 -6.58 -16.74
N MET A 116 2.69 -5.62 -16.34
CA MET A 116 3.06 -4.59 -15.36
C MET A 116 3.47 -5.19 -14.02
N LEU A 117 2.75 -6.19 -13.53
CA LEU A 117 3.05 -6.84 -12.25
C LEU A 117 4.07 -7.97 -12.39
N LYS A 118 4.61 -8.21 -13.59
CA LYS A 118 5.53 -9.31 -13.92
C LYS A 118 4.98 -10.69 -13.52
N ILE A 119 3.66 -10.86 -13.64
CA ILE A 119 2.95 -12.10 -13.33
C ILE A 119 2.93 -12.98 -14.58
N HIS A 120 3.41 -14.21 -14.46
CA HIS A 120 3.31 -15.22 -15.52
C HIS A 120 1.86 -15.70 -15.65
N ASN A 121 1.37 -15.86 -16.89
CA ASN A 121 0.07 -16.49 -17.11
C ASN A 121 0.22 -18.01 -16.96
N ASP A 122 -0.32 -18.55 -15.87
CA ASP A 122 -0.30 -19.97 -15.53
C ASP A 122 -1.58 -20.72 -15.95
N PHE A 123 -2.53 -20.04 -16.59
CA PHE A 123 -3.74 -20.66 -17.12
C PHE A 123 -3.48 -21.37 -18.46
N THR A 124 -4.11 -22.53 -18.62
CA THR A 124 -4.23 -23.17 -19.93
C THR A 124 -5.17 -22.38 -20.85
N PRO A 125 -5.07 -22.51 -22.18
CA PRO A 125 -6.00 -21.86 -23.11
C PRO A 125 -7.46 -22.20 -22.83
N GLU A 126 -7.74 -23.43 -22.41
CA GLU A 126 -9.09 -23.90 -22.05
C GLU A 126 -9.61 -23.21 -20.78
N GLU A 127 -8.77 -23.06 -19.74
CA GLU A 127 -9.13 -22.35 -18.51
C GLU A 127 -9.33 -20.85 -18.77
N GLU A 128 -8.46 -20.22 -19.56
CA GLU A 128 -8.60 -18.80 -19.89
C GLU A 128 -9.89 -18.55 -20.69
N ALA A 129 -10.24 -19.44 -21.62
CA ALA A 129 -11.52 -19.37 -22.34
C ALA A 129 -12.73 -19.58 -21.42
N ALA A 130 -12.65 -20.49 -20.45
CA ALA A 130 -13.70 -20.69 -19.46
C ALA A 130 -13.88 -19.46 -18.56
N ILE A 131 -12.79 -18.89 -18.04
CA ILE A 131 -12.79 -17.67 -17.23
C ILE A 131 -13.32 -16.49 -18.05
N HIS A 132 -12.93 -16.34 -19.30
CA HIS A 132 -13.46 -15.28 -20.16
C HIS A 132 -14.96 -15.45 -20.36
N LYS A 133 -15.42 -16.67 -20.64
CA LYS A 133 -16.85 -16.97 -20.82
C LYS A 133 -17.66 -16.69 -19.56
N GLU A 134 -17.15 -17.08 -18.38
CA GLU A 134 -17.79 -16.79 -17.10
C GLU A 134 -17.84 -15.30 -16.80
N ASN A 135 -16.87 -14.53 -17.29
CA ASN A 135 -16.79 -13.07 -17.11
C ASN A 135 -17.31 -12.27 -18.31
N GLU A 136 -18.06 -12.89 -19.24
CA GLU A 136 -18.66 -12.20 -20.39
C GLU A 136 -19.56 -11.01 -19.99
N TRP A 137 -20.17 -11.07 -18.80
CA TRP A 137 -21.00 -10.01 -18.23
C TRP A 137 -20.27 -8.67 -18.05
N ILE A 138 -18.92 -8.67 -17.96
CA ILE A 138 -18.11 -7.45 -17.89
C ILE A 138 -18.09 -6.70 -19.23
N TYR A 139 -18.17 -7.46 -20.34
CA TYR A 139 -18.08 -6.95 -21.70
C TYR A 139 -19.45 -6.74 -22.35
N ALA A 140 -20.46 -7.44 -21.87
CA ALA A 140 -21.85 -7.21 -22.22
C ALA A 140 -22.34 -5.90 -21.56
N LYS A 141 -22.08 -4.77 -22.20
CA LYS A 141 -22.76 -3.51 -21.87
C LYS A 141 -24.13 -3.46 -22.55
N ASP A 142 -25.13 -3.02 -21.79
CA ASP A 142 -26.32 -2.33 -22.32
C ASP A 142 -25.93 -1.03 -23.04
#